data_AF-A0A2V4U487-F1
#
_entry.id   AF-A0A2V4U487-F1
#
_cell.length_a   1.000
_cell.length_b   1.000
_cell.length_c   1.000
_cell.angle_alpha   90.00
_cell.angle_beta   90.00
_cell.angle_gamma   90.00
#
_symmetry.space_group_name_H-M   'P 1'
#
loop_
_entity.id
_entity.type
_entity.pdbx_description
1 polymer ?
#
loop_
_entity_poly.entity_id
_entity_poly.type
_entity_poly.pdbx_seq_one_letter_code
_entity_poly.pdbx_strand_id
1 'polypeptide(L)'
;MYKTTSRLLAIAAASLALTVGATAANAQTSPPPPGGPGMMHDGPGMHGGPGMHGDFMLGFRQLHDKLNLNAAQEKQWQAALDTMKQNGQAMRKNHEQMKQQFDAMKNQPILDLNAMHTAHEQVEQQNQQLREQTTQAWLAFYNGLNDQQKTTVSTAIKARFAKMEQRHEQMRERWEQHHKGDASAPAAQQ
;
A
#
# COMPACT_ATOMS: atom_id res chain seq x y z
N MET A 1 -49.44 25.06 25.97
CA MET A 1 -50.28 23.87 25.69
C MET A 1 -49.47 22.91 24.85
N TYR A 2 -49.22 21.71 25.37
CA TYR A 2 -48.39 20.68 24.75
C TYR A 2 -49.09 20.03 23.55
N LYS A 3 -48.32 19.59 22.55
CA LYS A 3 -48.54 18.30 21.87
C LYS A 3 -47.27 17.81 21.19
N THR A 4 -46.69 16.78 21.80
CA THR A 4 -45.66 15.86 21.30
C THR A 4 -46.30 14.79 20.44
N THR A 5 -45.68 14.41 19.32
CA THR A 5 -45.92 13.16 18.55
C THR A 5 -44.81 13.01 17.52
N SER A 6 -44.23 11.87 17.17
CA SER A 6 -43.96 10.56 17.78
C SER A 6 -42.91 9.95 16.85
N ARG A 7 -41.87 9.32 17.40
CA ARG A 7 -40.85 8.60 16.63
C ARG A 7 -41.46 7.32 16.07
N LEU A 8 -41.28 7.05 14.77
CA LEU A 8 -41.49 5.73 14.19
C LEU A 8 -40.18 5.25 13.58
N LEU A 9 -39.56 4.31 14.29
CA LEU A 9 -38.51 3.42 13.81
C LEU A 9 -39.15 2.43 12.83
N ALA A 10 -38.60 2.31 11.63
CA ALA A 10 -38.88 1.19 10.73
C ALA A 10 -37.54 0.54 10.38
N ILE A 11 -37.22 -0.54 11.10
CA ILE A 11 -36.14 -1.46 10.75
C ILE A 11 -36.75 -2.47 9.79
N ALA A 12 -36.44 -2.35 8.50
CA ALA A 12 -36.76 -3.37 7.52
C ALA A 12 -35.51 -4.22 7.26
N ALA A 13 -35.45 -5.38 7.92
CA ALA A 13 -34.52 -6.44 7.59
C ALA A 13 -35.05 -7.18 6.36
N ALA A 14 -34.42 -6.97 5.20
CA ALA A 14 -34.69 -7.74 4.00
C ALA A 14 -33.57 -8.77 3.80
N SER A 15 -33.80 -9.97 4.31
CA SER A 15 -32.99 -11.16 4.03
C SER A 15 -33.36 -11.69 2.65
N LEU A 16 -32.48 -11.56 1.66
CA LEU A 16 -32.65 -12.17 0.34
C LEU A 16 -31.86 -13.48 0.27
N ALA A 17 -32.62 -14.54 -0.02
CA ALA A 17 -32.23 -15.93 -0.01
C ALA A 17 -31.29 -16.30 -1.18
N LEU A 18 -30.46 -17.30 -0.89
CA LEU A 18 -29.53 -17.98 -1.77
C LEU A 18 -30.24 -18.64 -2.96
N THR A 19 -29.70 -18.47 -4.16
CA THR A 19 -29.95 -19.35 -5.31
C THR A 19 -28.62 -19.91 -5.81
N VAL A 20 -28.46 -21.23 -5.64
CA VAL A 20 -27.36 -22.02 -6.20
C VAL A 20 -27.77 -22.45 -7.60
N GLY A 21 -27.06 -21.95 -8.62
CA GLY A 21 -27.15 -22.43 -9.99
C GLY A 21 -25.79 -22.99 -10.41
N ALA A 22 -25.73 -24.30 -10.65
CA ALA A 22 -24.55 -25.00 -11.15
C ALA A 22 -24.62 -25.25 -12.66
N THR A 23 -23.42 -25.44 -13.23
CA THR A 23 -23.03 -26.05 -14.52
C THR A 23 -22.83 -25.14 -15.73
N ALA A 24 -21.54 -24.93 -16.06
CA ALA A 24 -21.02 -25.09 -17.41
C ALA A 24 -19.54 -25.54 -17.32
N ALA A 25 -19.22 -26.58 -18.09
CA ALA A 25 -17.96 -27.29 -18.12
C ALA A 25 -16.82 -26.44 -18.70
N ASN A 26 -15.66 -26.41 -18.03
CA ASN A 26 -14.41 -25.98 -18.64
C ASN A 26 -13.56 -27.23 -18.92
N ALA A 27 -13.21 -27.38 -20.20
CA ALA A 27 -12.34 -28.42 -20.71
C ALA A 27 -10.97 -28.37 -20.01
N GLN A 28 -10.54 -29.53 -19.50
CA GLN A 28 -9.19 -29.77 -19.00
C GLN A 28 -8.21 -29.73 -20.18
N THR A 29 -7.35 -28.72 -20.22
CA THR A 29 -6.11 -28.76 -21.01
C THR A 29 -4.98 -29.19 -20.07
N SER A 30 -4.24 -30.21 -20.50
CA SER A 30 -3.14 -30.84 -19.76
C SER A 30 -2.04 -29.84 -19.37
N PRO A 31 -1.36 -30.03 -18.22
CA PRO A 31 -0.21 -29.22 -17.86
C PRO A 31 1.00 -29.51 -18.77
N PRO A 32 1.78 -28.48 -19.17
CA PRO A 32 3.05 -28.68 -19.87
C PRO A 32 4.13 -29.26 -18.93
N PRO A 33 5.16 -29.94 -19.48
CA PRO A 33 6.19 -30.62 -18.69
C PRO A 33 7.11 -29.66 -17.92
N PRO A 34 7.78 -30.12 -16.84
CA PRO A 34 8.71 -29.29 -16.06
C PRO A 34 9.98 -29.00 -16.87
N GLY A 35 10.13 -27.75 -17.30
CA GLY A 35 11.40 -27.22 -17.82
C GLY A 35 12.43 -27.06 -16.71
N GLY A 36 13.67 -27.44 -16.99
CA GLY A 36 14.79 -27.55 -16.05
C GLY A 36 15.31 -26.22 -15.44
N PRO A 37 16.39 -26.29 -14.65
CA PRO A 37 16.88 -25.18 -13.84
C PRO A 37 17.51 -24.09 -14.72
N GLY A 38 16.72 -23.06 -15.02
CA GLY A 38 17.22 -21.81 -15.59
C GLY A 38 17.87 -20.96 -14.51
N MET A 39 19.15 -20.66 -14.71
CA MET A 39 19.97 -19.74 -13.92
C MET A 39 19.22 -18.44 -13.61
N MET A 40 19.04 -18.14 -12.32
CA MET A 40 18.57 -16.83 -11.86
C MET A 40 19.70 -15.82 -12.07
N HIS A 41 19.49 -14.85 -12.96
CA HIS A 41 20.30 -13.65 -13.01
C HIS A 41 19.57 -12.60 -12.15
N ASP A 42 19.84 -12.64 -10.84
CA ASP A 42 19.43 -11.62 -9.88
C ASP A 42 20.18 -10.32 -10.16
N GLY A 43 19.68 -9.53 -11.12
CA GLY A 43 19.95 -8.10 -11.12
C GLY A 43 19.27 -7.46 -9.90
N PRO A 44 19.88 -6.47 -9.22
CA PRO A 44 19.29 -5.80 -8.07
C PRO A 44 18.14 -4.88 -8.51
N GLY A 45 17.03 -5.49 -8.96
CA GLY A 45 15.76 -4.81 -9.16
C GLY A 45 15.17 -4.51 -7.79
N MET A 46 14.90 -3.23 -7.53
CA MET A 46 14.24 -2.66 -6.35
C MET A 46 12.87 -3.31 -6.05
N HIS A 47 12.88 -4.54 -5.55
CA HIS A 47 11.72 -5.17 -4.94
C HIS A 47 11.59 -4.57 -3.54
N GLY A 48 10.54 -3.78 -3.34
CA GLY A 48 10.19 -3.19 -2.06
C GLY A 48 10.20 -4.23 -0.95
N GLY A 49 11.26 -4.21 -0.13
CA GLY A 49 11.44 -5.17 0.95
C GLY A 49 10.32 -5.07 1.99
N PRO A 50 10.06 -6.14 2.78
CA PRO A 50 8.99 -6.21 3.78
C PRO A 50 9.05 -5.17 4.92
N GLY A 51 10.04 -4.28 4.94
CA GLY A 51 10.37 -3.46 6.12
C GLY A 51 9.65 -2.12 6.26
N MET A 52 9.08 -1.53 5.20
CA MET A 52 8.52 -0.17 5.29
C MET A 52 7.10 -0.12 5.88
N HIS A 53 6.22 -1.05 5.52
CA HIS A 53 4.85 -1.06 6.02
C HIS A 53 4.74 -1.52 7.48
N GLY A 54 5.57 -2.49 7.90
CA GLY A 54 5.57 -3.02 9.27
C GLY A 54 6.11 -2.02 10.31
N ASP A 55 7.25 -1.38 10.02
CA ASP A 55 7.86 -0.36 10.88
C ASP A 55 6.94 0.86 11.03
N PHE A 56 6.23 1.22 9.95
CA PHE A 56 5.27 2.32 9.97
C PHE A 56 4.09 2.04 10.91
N MET A 57 3.42 0.89 10.77
CA MET A 57 2.28 0.54 11.62
C MET A 57 2.65 0.39 13.10
N LEU A 58 3.83 -0.16 13.39
CA LEU A 58 4.32 -0.29 14.76
C LEU A 58 4.56 1.09 15.41
N GLY A 59 5.09 2.06 14.65
CA GLY A 59 5.25 3.44 15.09
C GLY A 59 3.93 4.15 15.40
N PHE A 60 2.85 3.86 14.66
CA PHE A 60 1.53 4.45 14.92
C PHE A 60 0.89 3.95 16.22
N ARG A 61 1.03 2.65 16.54
CA ARG A 61 0.54 2.12 17.83
C ARG A 61 1.26 2.74 19.03
N GLN A 62 2.59 2.81 18.98
CA GLN A 62 3.35 3.44 20.07
C GLN A 62 3.06 4.94 20.22
N LEU A 63 2.66 5.60 19.13
CA LEU A 63 2.23 6.99 19.17
C LEU A 63 0.85 7.12 19.82
N HIS A 64 -0.11 6.26 19.45
CA HIS A 64 -1.46 6.23 20.02
C HIS A 64 -1.45 6.18 21.55
N ASP A 65 -0.69 5.25 22.13
CA ASP A 65 -0.58 5.05 23.58
C ASP A 65 -0.08 6.32 24.32
N LYS A 66 0.68 7.19 23.64
CA LYS A 66 1.25 8.42 24.22
C LYS A 66 0.34 9.63 24.11
N LEU A 67 -0.69 9.59 23.26
CA LEU A 67 -1.53 10.74 22.97
C LEU A 67 -2.67 10.94 23.96
N ASN A 68 -2.98 9.95 24.80
CA ASN A 68 -4.09 9.99 25.76
C ASN A 68 -5.36 10.56 25.12
N LEU A 69 -5.79 9.94 24.02
CA LEU A 69 -6.90 10.43 23.21
C LEU A 69 -8.21 10.42 24.01
N ASN A 70 -9.01 11.47 23.85
CA ASN A 70 -10.39 11.44 24.34
C ASN A 70 -11.29 10.63 23.37
N ALA A 71 -12.53 10.34 23.76
CA ALA A 71 -13.44 9.51 22.97
C ALA A 71 -13.70 10.04 21.54
N ALA A 72 -13.73 11.37 21.34
CA ALA A 72 -13.93 11.95 20.02
C ALA A 72 -12.69 11.79 19.13
N GLN A 73 -11.50 12.01 19.71
CA GLN A 73 -10.23 11.84 19.02
C GLN A 73 -9.95 10.37 18.71
N GLU A 74 -10.33 9.44 19.60
CA GLU A 74 -10.23 8.00 19.38
C GLU A 74 -11.05 7.57 18.16
N LYS A 75 -12.28 8.11 18.03
CA LYS A 75 -13.12 7.86 16.85
C LYS A 75 -12.46 8.37 15.56
N GLN A 76 -11.83 9.54 15.59
CA GLN A 76 -11.11 10.08 14.44
C GLN A 76 -9.87 9.26 14.08
N TRP A 77 -9.13 8.80 15.09
CA TRP A 77 -7.99 7.90 14.93
C TRP A 77 -8.39 6.60 14.25
N GLN A 78 -9.45 5.93 14.76
CA GLN A 78 -9.94 4.69 14.20
C GLN A 78 -10.44 4.88 12.76
N ALA A 79 -11.14 5.97 12.48
CA ALA A 79 -11.58 6.28 11.11
C ALA A 79 -10.40 6.46 10.14
N ALA A 80 -9.32 7.10 10.58
CA ALA A 80 -8.10 7.24 9.78
C ALA A 80 -7.40 5.88 9.55
N LEU A 81 -7.33 5.02 10.57
CA LEU A 81 -6.81 3.66 10.44
C LEU A 81 -7.62 2.81 9.46
N ASP A 82 -8.96 2.87 9.56
CA ASP A 82 -9.85 2.11 8.68
C ASP A 82 -9.72 2.58 7.23
N THR A 83 -9.68 3.90 7.01
CA THR A 83 -9.45 4.49 5.68
C THR A 83 -8.12 4.03 5.10
N MET A 84 -7.04 4.11 5.89
CA MET A 84 -5.72 3.67 5.46
C MET A 84 -5.70 2.17 5.12
N LYS A 85 -6.37 1.32 5.92
CA LYS A 85 -6.44 -0.12 5.67
C LYS A 85 -7.21 -0.44 4.40
N GLN A 86 -8.39 0.17 4.21
CA GLN A 86 -9.22 -0.01 3.03
C GLN A 86 -8.50 0.46 1.77
N ASN A 87 -7.90 1.65 1.81
CA ASN A 87 -7.18 2.22 0.67
C ASN A 87 -5.90 1.44 0.37
N GLY A 88 -5.21 0.93 1.38
CA GLY A 88 -4.08 0.01 1.21
C GLY A 88 -4.47 -1.29 0.52
N GLN A 89 -5.63 -1.87 0.85
CA GLN A 89 -6.16 -3.05 0.16
C GLN A 89 -6.51 -2.75 -1.30
N ALA A 90 -7.14 -1.60 -1.58
CA ALA A 90 -7.43 -1.16 -2.94
C ALA A 90 -6.16 -0.97 -3.78
N MET A 91 -5.14 -0.31 -3.22
CA MET A 91 -3.84 -0.15 -3.91
C MET A 91 -3.16 -1.51 -4.18
N ARG A 92 -3.24 -2.46 -3.25
CA ARG A 92 -2.72 -3.84 -3.47
C ARG A 92 -3.44 -4.53 -4.63
N LYS A 93 -4.77 -4.43 -4.68
CA LYS A 93 -5.57 -4.97 -5.78
C LYS A 93 -5.19 -4.32 -7.13
N ASN A 94 -4.99 -3.00 -7.16
CA ASN A 94 -4.53 -2.30 -8.35
C ASN A 94 -3.16 -2.80 -8.82
N HIS A 95 -2.23 -3.05 -7.88
CA HIS A 95 -0.93 -3.63 -8.19
C HIS A 95 -1.03 -5.06 -8.73
N GLU A 96 -1.86 -5.90 -8.12
CA GLU A 96 -2.12 -7.27 -8.59
C GLU A 96 -2.71 -7.28 -10.00
N GLN A 97 -3.66 -6.39 -10.29
CA GLN A 97 -4.23 -6.23 -11.62
C GLN A 97 -3.17 -5.82 -12.65
N MET A 98 -2.31 -4.84 -12.32
CA MET A 98 -1.22 -4.41 -13.19
C MET A 98 -0.23 -5.56 -13.46
N LYS A 99 0.10 -6.34 -12.41
CA LYS A 99 0.95 -7.52 -12.54
C LYS A 99 0.34 -8.57 -13.49
N GLN A 100 -0.95 -8.86 -13.36
CA GLN A 100 -1.65 -9.80 -14.25
C GLN A 100 -1.65 -9.31 -15.70
N GLN A 101 -1.88 -8.02 -15.95
CA GLN A 101 -1.80 -7.44 -17.28
C GLN A 101 -0.39 -7.57 -17.88
N PHE A 102 0.64 -7.27 -17.07
CA PHE A 102 2.03 -7.44 -17.49
C PHE A 102 2.37 -8.91 -17.79
N ASP A 103 1.95 -9.83 -16.93
CA ASP A 103 2.17 -11.27 -17.13
C ASP A 103 1.48 -11.80 -18.40
N ALA A 104 0.30 -11.29 -18.75
CA ALA A 104 -0.38 -11.63 -20.01
C ALA A 104 0.37 -11.11 -21.25
N MET A 105 1.04 -9.96 -21.14
CA MET A 105 1.78 -9.34 -22.24
C MET A 105 3.14 -9.98 -22.51
N LYS A 106 3.75 -10.66 -21.52
CA LYS A 106 5.06 -11.33 -21.67
C LYS A 106 5.12 -12.35 -22.82
N ASN A 107 3.98 -12.96 -23.15
CA ASN A 107 3.90 -13.99 -24.18
C ASN A 107 3.49 -13.43 -25.56
N GLN A 108 3.28 -12.12 -25.68
CA GLN A 108 2.90 -11.49 -26.94
C GLN A 108 4.15 -11.24 -27.81
N PRO A 109 4.08 -11.52 -29.13
CA PRO A 109 5.20 -11.28 -30.04
C PRO A 109 5.50 -9.79 -30.24
N ILE A 110 4.49 -8.93 -30.07
CA ILE A 110 4.62 -7.47 -30.11
C ILE A 110 3.92 -6.91 -28.87
N LEU A 111 4.64 -6.10 -28.09
CA LEU A 111 4.09 -5.42 -26.93
C LEU A 111 3.30 -4.18 -27.35
N ASP A 112 2.08 -4.04 -26.83
CA ASP A 112 1.32 -2.80 -26.94
C ASP A 112 1.71 -1.83 -25.81
N LEU A 113 2.77 -1.05 -26.07
CA LEU A 113 3.29 -0.09 -25.10
C LEU A 113 2.30 1.05 -24.80
N ASN A 114 1.41 1.38 -25.74
CA ASN A 114 0.40 2.41 -25.53
C ASN A 114 -0.66 1.92 -24.54
N ALA A 115 -1.15 0.69 -24.73
CA ALA A 115 -2.09 0.07 -23.79
C ALA A 115 -1.48 -0.07 -22.38
N MET A 116 -0.19 -0.45 -22.29
CA MET A 116 0.53 -0.50 -21.01
C MET A 116 0.60 0.86 -20.33
N HIS A 117 0.95 1.91 -21.09
CA HIS A 117 1.03 3.26 -20.55
C HIS A 117 -0.32 3.75 -20.06
N THR A 118 -1.39 3.60 -20.85
CA THR A 118 -2.76 3.98 -20.46
C THR A 118 -3.22 3.24 -19.19
N ALA A 119 -2.97 1.93 -19.11
CA ALA A 119 -3.31 1.16 -17.91
C ALA A 119 -2.55 1.67 -16.68
N HIS A 120 -1.25 1.95 -16.84
CA HIS A 120 -0.42 2.51 -15.78
C HIS A 120 -0.92 3.88 -15.32
N GLU A 121 -1.21 4.80 -16.25
CA GLU A 121 -1.75 6.12 -15.92
C GLU A 121 -3.07 6.03 -15.15
N GLN A 122 -3.98 5.14 -15.58
CA GLN A 122 -5.25 4.93 -14.91
C GLN A 122 -5.06 4.44 -13.46
N VAL A 123 -4.19 3.45 -13.26
CA VAL A 123 -3.88 2.94 -11.92
C VAL A 123 -3.20 4.00 -11.06
N GLU A 124 -2.29 4.79 -11.62
CA GLU A 124 -1.65 5.86 -10.86
C GLU A 124 -2.65 6.93 -10.43
N GLN A 125 -3.56 7.37 -11.31
CA GLN A 125 -4.62 8.32 -10.94
C GLN A 125 -5.49 7.79 -9.80
N GLN A 126 -5.89 6.51 -9.85
CA GLN A 126 -6.65 5.90 -8.76
C GLN A 126 -5.84 5.82 -7.46
N ASN A 127 -4.58 5.40 -7.55
CA ASN A 127 -3.71 5.31 -6.39
C ASN A 127 -3.45 6.70 -5.77
N GLN A 128 -3.32 7.76 -6.58
CA GLN A 128 -3.22 9.13 -6.07
C GLN A 128 -4.46 9.52 -5.26
N GLN A 129 -5.66 9.24 -5.76
CA GLN A 129 -6.90 9.53 -5.03
C GLN A 129 -6.97 8.76 -3.70
N LEU A 130 -6.59 7.49 -3.68
CA LEU A 130 -6.56 6.67 -2.47
C LEU A 130 -5.53 7.17 -1.43
N ARG A 131 -4.35 7.62 -1.89
CA ARG A 131 -3.34 8.27 -1.06
C ARG A 131 -3.87 9.57 -0.47
N GLU A 132 -4.50 10.40 -1.29
CA GLU A 132 -5.06 11.68 -0.87
C GLU A 132 -6.16 11.51 0.19
N GLN A 133 -7.09 10.57 0.01
CA GLN A 133 -8.11 10.24 1.02
C GLN A 133 -7.48 9.81 2.36
N THR A 134 -6.42 9.00 2.30
CA THR A 134 -5.68 8.58 3.50
C THR A 134 -5.05 9.78 4.19
N THR A 135 -4.40 10.67 3.43
CA THR A 135 -3.81 11.92 3.93
C THR A 135 -4.86 12.80 4.59
N GLN A 136 -6.01 13.03 3.95
CA GLN A 136 -7.08 13.85 4.49
C GLN A 136 -7.64 13.31 5.81
N ALA A 137 -7.81 11.99 5.93
CA ALA A 137 -8.26 11.36 7.18
C ALA A 137 -7.25 11.59 8.33
N TRP A 138 -5.96 11.46 8.06
CA TRP A 138 -4.91 11.73 9.05
C TRP A 138 -4.78 13.21 9.40
N LEU A 139 -4.95 14.12 8.43
CA LEU A 139 -4.99 15.56 8.67
C LEU A 139 -6.18 15.96 9.54
N ALA A 140 -7.36 15.38 9.29
CA ALA A 140 -8.54 15.62 10.12
C ALA A 140 -8.31 15.17 11.57
N PHE A 141 -7.70 14.00 11.78
CA PHE A 141 -7.28 13.54 13.10
C PHE A 141 -6.29 14.53 13.76
N TYR A 142 -5.20 14.89 13.06
CA TYR A 142 -4.18 15.80 13.59
C TYR A 142 -4.76 17.17 13.97
N ASN A 143 -5.67 17.70 13.16
CA ASN A 143 -6.32 18.99 13.41
C ASN A 143 -7.19 18.98 14.68
N GLY A 144 -7.79 17.83 15.02
CA GLY A 144 -8.58 17.62 16.23
C GLY A 144 -7.76 17.44 17.53
N LEU A 145 -6.42 17.41 17.43
CA LEU A 145 -5.53 17.32 18.58
C LEU A 145 -5.29 18.67 19.25
N ASN A 146 -5.07 18.66 20.57
CA ASN A 146 -4.58 19.83 21.31
C ASN A 146 -3.07 20.05 21.10
N ASP A 147 -2.53 21.16 21.58
CA ASP A 147 -1.13 21.53 21.34
C ASP A 147 -0.12 20.54 21.93
N GLN A 148 -0.39 20.00 23.12
CA GLN A 148 0.47 18.99 23.74
C GLN A 148 0.51 17.70 22.92
N GLN A 149 -0.64 17.24 22.43
CA GLN A 149 -0.76 16.08 21.56
C GLN A 149 -0.07 16.34 20.21
N LYS A 150 -0.26 17.52 19.60
CA LYS A 150 0.41 17.92 18.36
C LYS A 150 1.93 17.97 18.50
N THR A 151 2.47 18.43 19.63
CA THR A 151 3.91 18.38 19.92
C THR A 151 4.41 16.94 19.99
N THR A 152 3.64 16.04 20.61
CA THR A 152 3.98 14.61 20.67
C THR A 152 4.03 14.00 19.27
N VAL A 153 3.01 14.23 18.45
CA VAL A 153 2.98 13.77 17.05
C VAL A 153 4.13 14.35 16.24
N SER A 154 4.36 15.67 16.34
CA SER A 154 5.43 16.36 15.61
C SER A 154 6.81 15.82 15.96
N THR A 155 7.05 15.50 17.23
CA THR A 155 8.32 14.92 17.69
C THR A 155 8.54 13.53 17.09
N ALA A 156 7.49 12.69 17.07
CA ALA A 156 7.55 11.38 16.43
C ALA A 156 7.82 11.47 14.92
N ILE A 157 7.19 12.42 14.22
CA ILE A 157 7.41 12.68 12.80
C ILE A 157 8.85 13.13 12.54
N LYS A 158 9.38 14.08 13.33
CA LYS A 158 10.77 14.54 13.20
C LYS A 158 11.78 13.41 13.43
N ALA A 159 11.57 12.58 14.45
CA ALA A 159 12.42 11.42 14.72
C ALA A 159 12.42 10.44 13.53
N ARG A 160 11.27 10.25 12.88
CA ARG A 160 11.16 9.44 11.67
C ARG A 160 11.93 10.05 10.49
N PHE A 161 11.87 11.37 10.28
CA PHE A 161 12.65 12.04 9.24
C PHE A 161 14.15 11.85 9.45
N ALA A 162 14.64 12.03 10.67
CA ALA A 162 16.05 11.80 11.00
C ALA A 162 16.49 10.35 10.70
N LYS A 163 15.66 9.35 11.07
CA LYS A 163 15.94 7.94 10.76
C LYS A 163 15.98 7.68 9.24
N MET A 164 15.12 8.35 8.46
CA MET A 164 15.11 8.21 7.01
C MET A 164 16.33 8.87 6.36
N GLU A 165 16.74 10.04 6.84
CA GLU A 165 17.96 10.73 6.39
C GLU A 165 19.21 9.87 6.64
N GLN A 166 19.36 9.34 7.86
CA GLN A 166 20.45 8.41 8.19
C GLN A 166 20.48 7.16 7.30
N ARG A 167 19.31 6.57 7.02
CA ARG A 167 19.22 5.44 6.10
C ARG A 167 19.61 5.82 4.68
N HIS A 168 19.22 7.01 4.22
CA HIS A 168 19.56 7.49 2.90
C HIS A 168 21.07 7.75 2.76
N GLU A 169 21.71 8.31 3.79
CA GLU A 169 23.17 8.47 3.88
C GLU A 169 23.89 7.12 3.82
N GLN A 170 23.49 6.15 4.66
CA GLN A 170 24.08 4.81 4.65
C GLN A 170 23.94 4.12 3.28
N MET A 171 22.81 4.32 2.60
CA MET A 171 22.64 3.82 1.24
C MET A 171 23.59 4.53 0.27
N ARG A 172 23.69 5.87 0.31
CA ARG A 172 24.63 6.63 -0.53
C ARG A 172 26.07 6.13 -0.35
N GLU A 173 26.53 5.98 0.89
CA GLU A 173 27.87 5.45 1.20
C GLU A 173 28.07 4.04 0.65
N ARG A 174 27.08 3.15 0.81
CA ARG A 174 27.13 1.79 0.25
C ARG A 174 27.22 1.82 -1.28
N TRP A 175 26.40 2.64 -1.94
CA TRP A 175 26.44 2.80 -3.40
C TRP A 175 27.79 3.32 -3.88
N GLU A 176 28.37 4.32 -3.21
CA GLU A 176 29.71 4.85 -3.52
C GLU A 176 30.82 3.80 -3.32
N GLN A 177 30.72 2.96 -2.28
CA GLN A 177 31.66 1.86 -2.06
C GLN A 177 31.58 0.80 -3.16
N HIS A 178 30.37 0.41 -3.60
CA HIS A 178 30.20 -0.53 -4.70
C HIS A 178 30.72 0.04 -6.04
N HIS A 179 30.45 1.30 -6.35
CA HIS A 179 30.95 1.93 -7.58
C HIS A 179 32.48 2.06 -7.63
N LYS A 180 33.16 2.25 -6.49
CA LYS A 180 34.64 2.28 -6.43
C LYS A 180 35.27 0.87 -6.52
N GLY A 181 34.56 -0.17 -6.09
CA GLY A 181 35.00 -1.57 -6.22
C GLY A 181 35.01 -2.06 -7.67
N ASP A 182 33.98 -1.71 -8.45
CA ASP A 182 33.87 -2.12 -9.86
C ASP A 182 34.86 -1.40 -10.79
N ALA A 183 35.31 -0.20 -10.42
CA ALA A 183 36.36 0.55 -11.13
C ALA A 183 37.78 0.01 -10.87
N SER A 184 37.94 -0.97 -9.97
CA SER A 184 39.24 -1.53 -9.57
C SER A 184 39.44 -2.99 -9.99
N ALA A 185 38.55 -3.56 -10.80
CA ALA A 185 38.80 -4.88 -11.40
C ALA A 185 39.96 -4.75 -12.41
N PRO A 186 41.12 -5.41 -12.17
CA PRO A 186 42.21 -5.37 -13.13
C PRO A 186 41.73 -6.06 -14.41
N ALA A 187 41.95 -5.39 -15.55
CA ALA A 187 41.84 -6.01 -16.86
C ALA A 187 42.79 -7.23 -16.87
N ALA A 188 42.22 -8.42 -16.66
CA ALA A 188 42.93 -9.67 -16.85
C ALA A 188 43.27 -9.77 -18.34
N GLN A 189 44.55 -9.61 -18.63
CA GLN A 189 45.16 -9.81 -19.95
C GLN A 189 44.78 -11.18 -20.51
N GLN A 190 44.23 -11.20 -21.73
CA GLN A 190 44.42 -12.26 -22.72
C GLN A 190 44.62 -11.61 -24.09
#